data_AF-A0A554JCC1-F1
#
_entry.id   AF-A0A554JCC1-F1
#
_cell.length_a   1.000
_cell.length_b   1.000
_cell.length_c   1.000
_cell.angle_alpha   90.00
_cell.angle_beta   90.00
_cell.angle_gamma   90.00
#
_symmetry.space_group_name_H-M   'P 1'
#
loop_
_entity.id
_entity.type
_entity.pdbx_description
1 polymer ?
#
loop_
_entity_poly.entity_id
_entity_poly.type
_entity_poly.pdbx_seq_one_letter_code
_entity_poly.pdbx_strand_id
1 'polypeptide(L)'
;MSKKIKAKTKKRIWILILTLVLLFILQAYVLPVSSVLGKKLFRYIPLPAMFVNSEVVTLGEYFSRFDVSEQVKKTKLNKEQKQQLINQLVLNGIADSLVSAKGIVVSDKDVDSAYELLKETTQKPELAHEYKLSVGQFKDWLV
;
A
#
# COMPACT_ATOMS: atom_id res chain seq x y z
N MET A 1 4.73 45.44 18.74
CA MET A 1 5.91 44.54 18.78
C MET A 1 5.57 43.02 18.79
N SER A 2 4.36 42.58 18.38
CA SER A 2 3.86 41.20 18.61
C SER A 2 3.83 40.27 17.37
N LYS A 3 3.77 40.81 16.13
CA LYS A 3 3.67 39.98 14.91
C LYS A 3 4.97 39.26 14.52
N LYS A 4 6.15 39.89 14.70
CA LYS A 4 7.45 39.30 14.34
C LYS A 4 7.85 38.09 15.21
N ILE A 5 7.40 38.06 16.47
CA ILE A 5 7.72 36.97 17.40
C ILE A 5 6.90 35.73 17.04
N LYS A 6 5.58 35.85 16.83
CA LYS A 6 4.72 34.73 16.41
C LYS A 6 5.15 34.10 15.08
N ALA A 7 5.63 34.89 14.13
CA ALA A 7 6.14 34.40 12.85
C ALA A 7 7.45 33.61 12.99
N LYS A 8 8.37 34.04 13.87
CA LYS A 8 9.61 33.30 14.19
C LYS A 8 9.31 31.96 14.87
N THR A 9 8.33 31.91 15.77
CA THR A 9 7.95 30.67 16.46
C THR A 9 7.27 29.68 15.50
N LYS A 10 6.39 30.14 14.59
CA LYS A 10 5.81 29.28 13.54
C LYS A 10 6.87 28.71 12.60
N LYS A 11 7.85 29.51 12.16
CA LYS A 11 8.97 29.01 11.33
C LYS A 11 9.79 27.95 12.07
N ARG A 12 10.08 28.14 13.36
CA ARG A 12 10.81 27.15 14.18
C ARG A 12 10.04 25.84 14.33
N ILE A 13 8.72 25.89 14.53
CA ILE A 13 7.87 24.69 14.61
C ILE A 13 7.86 23.94 13.27
N TRP A 14 7.73 24.65 12.15
CA TRP A 14 7.79 24.04 10.83
C TRP A 14 9.14 23.38 10.54
N ILE A 15 10.25 24.04 10.90
CA ILE A 15 11.58 23.46 10.77
C ILE A 15 11.71 22.22 11.66
N LEU A 16 11.22 22.25 12.89
CA LEU A 16 11.22 21.09 13.80
C LEU A 16 10.42 19.92 13.25
N ILE A 17 9.23 20.17 12.70
CA ILE A 17 8.40 19.13 12.05
C ILE A 17 9.15 18.55 10.85
N LEU A 18 9.70 19.40 9.98
CA LEU A 18 10.46 18.96 8.80
C LEU A 18 11.68 18.13 9.21
N THR A 19 12.40 18.55 10.27
CA THR A 19 13.57 17.83 10.80
C THR A 19 13.18 16.49 11.41
N LEU A 20 12.05 16.43 12.13
CA LEU A 20 11.50 15.19 12.68
C LEU A 20 11.06 14.23 11.58
N VAL A 21 10.41 14.72 10.52
CA VAL A 21 10.04 13.92 9.35
C VAL A 21 11.30 13.38 8.65
N LEU A 22 12.33 14.22 8.49
CA LEU A 22 13.59 13.78 7.87
C LEU A 22 14.31 12.72 8.73
N LEU A 23 14.37 12.91 10.05
CA LEU A 23 14.91 11.93 11.01
C LEU A 23 14.12 10.62 11.00
N PHE A 24 12.80 10.70 10.89
CA PHE A 24 11.91 9.55 10.80
C PHE A 24 12.14 8.76 9.51
N ILE A 25 12.30 9.46 8.37
CA ILE A 25 12.69 8.84 7.10
C ILE A 25 14.08 8.21 7.21
N LEU A 26 15.04 8.88 7.86
CA LEU A 26 16.40 8.36 8.06
C LEU A 26 16.41 7.10 8.93
N GLN A 27 15.62 7.07 10.02
CA GLN A 27 15.48 5.90 10.88
C GLN A 27 14.81 4.73 10.16
N ALA A 28 13.88 5.00 9.23
CA ALA A 28 13.35 3.96 8.37
C ALA A 28 14.48 3.28 7.57
N TYR A 29 15.46 4.02 7.04
CA TYR A 29 16.60 3.44 6.32
C TYR A 29 17.54 2.56 7.18
N VAL A 30 17.66 2.84 8.48
CA VAL A 30 18.54 2.10 9.39
C VAL A 30 17.83 0.88 9.99
N LEU A 31 16.50 0.92 10.08
CA LEU A 31 15.74 -0.20 10.61
C LEU A 31 15.68 -1.34 9.58
N PRO A 32 16.08 -2.56 9.97
CA PRO A 32 15.95 -3.70 9.06
C PRO A 32 14.46 -3.92 8.76
N VAL A 33 14.17 -4.06 7.47
CA VAL A 33 12.84 -4.31 6.91
C VAL A 33 12.15 -5.54 7.53
N SER A 34 12.93 -6.44 8.13
CA SER A 34 12.46 -7.63 8.86
C SER A 34 11.90 -7.33 10.26
N SER A 35 12.18 -6.17 10.85
CA SER A 35 11.71 -5.79 12.19
C SER A 35 10.24 -5.36 12.17
N VAL A 36 9.50 -5.69 13.23
CA VAL A 36 8.07 -5.33 13.40
C VAL A 36 7.86 -3.81 13.34
N LEU A 37 8.78 -3.04 13.92
CA LEU A 37 8.77 -1.57 13.85
C LEU A 37 9.08 -1.06 12.45
N GLY A 38 10.09 -1.65 11.79
CA GLY A 38 10.43 -1.33 10.40
C GLY A 38 9.24 -1.53 9.47
N LYS A 39 8.58 -2.70 9.51
CA LYS A 39 7.40 -2.98 8.69
C LYS A 39 6.26 -1.98 8.89
N LYS A 40 6.00 -1.58 10.14
CA LYS A 40 4.97 -0.57 10.45
C LYS A 40 5.33 0.80 9.86
N LEU A 41 6.61 1.19 9.93
CA LEU A 41 7.08 2.48 9.40
C LEU A 41 7.08 2.49 7.87
N PHE A 42 7.61 1.44 7.24
CA PHE A 42 7.64 1.30 5.79
C PHE A 42 6.26 1.19 5.14
N ARG A 43 5.22 0.87 5.90
CA ARG A 43 3.84 0.86 5.41
C ARG A 43 3.33 2.25 5.03
N TYR A 44 3.84 3.30 5.68
CA TYR A 44 3.37 4.68 5.49
C TYR A 44 4.34 5.54 4.67
N ILE A 45 5.52 5.01 4.34
CA ILE A 45 6.51 5.75 3.56
C ILE A 45 6.43 5.22 2.12
N PRO A 46 6.19 6.09 1.12
CA PRO A 46 6.13 5.70 -0.29
C PRO A 46 7.53 5.45 -0.84
N LEU A 47 8.29 4.54 -0.22
CA LEU A 47 9.58 4.12 -0.72
C LEU A 47 9.38 3.14 -1.88
N PRO A 48 10.10 3.30 -3.01
CA PRO A 48 10.04 2.34 -4.10
C PRO A 48 10.61 0.99 -3.62
N ALA A 49 9.81 -0.07 -3.73
CA ALA A 49 10.28 -1.44 -3.52
C ALA A 49 10.88 -1.99 -4.82
N MET A 50 10.21 -1.70 -5.94
CA MET A 50 10.59 -2.18 -7.26
C MET A 50 9.98 -1.30 -8.35
N PHE A 51 10.66 -1.27 -9.49
CA PHE A 51 10.20 -0.58 -10.70
C PHE A 51 9.76 -1.63 -11.72
N VAL A 52 8.56 -1.48 -12.26
CA VAL A 52 7.98 -2.35 -13.27
C VAL A 52 7.56 -1.47 -14.44
N ASN A 53 8.37 -1.45 -15.50
CA ASN A 53 8.21 -0.51 -16.61
C ASN A 53 8.11 0.96 -16.14
N SER A 54 6.96 1.60 -16.38
CA SER A 54 6.65 2.97 -15.97
C SER A 54 6.06 3.08 -14.55
N GLU A 55 5.81 1.95 -13.88
CA GLU A 55 5.16 1.92 -12.58
C GLU A 55 6.14 1.64 -11.43
N VAL A 56 5.79 2.19 -10.28
CA VAL A 56 6.56 2.08 -9.04
C VAL A 56 5.71 1.32 -8.04
N VAL A 57 6.09 0.09 -7.74
CA VAL A 57 5.49 -0.65 -6.62
C VAL A 57 6.20 -0.21 -5.36
N THR A 58 5.44 0.29 -4.39
CA THR A 58 6.00 0.80 -3.14
C THR A 58 6.18 -0.31 -2.09
N LEU A 59 7.07 -0.09 -1.12
CA LEU A 59 7.24 -1.01 0.03
C LEU A 59 5.94 -1.15 0.82
N GLY A 60 5.16 -0.07 0.95
CA GLY A 60 3.89 -0.12 1.65
C GLY A 60 2.88 -1.04 0.96
N GLU A 61 2.77 -0.93 -0.36
CA GLU A 61 1.92 -1.81 -1.17
C GLU A 61 2.38 -3.26 -1.10
N TYR A 62 3.68 -3.48 -1.21
CA TYR A 62 4.31 -4.78 -1.03
C TYR A 62 3.94 -5.41 0.32
N PHE A 63 4.14 -4.71 1.45
CA PHE A 63 3.80 -5.26 2.77
C PHE A 63 2.30 -5.46 2.95
N SER A 64 1.47 -4.58 2.38
CA SER A 64 0.02 -4.70 2.48
C SER A 64 -0.47 -5.98 1.81
N ARG A 65 0.01 -6.30 0.61
CA ARG A 65 -0.39 -7.54 -0.10
C ARG A 65 0.05 -8.81 0.64
N PHE A 66 1.23 -8.79 1.27
CA PHE A 66 1.69 -9.90 2.11
C PHE A 66 0.84 -10.07 3.37
N ASP A 67 0.54 -8.99 4.08
CA ASP A 67 -0.31 -9.02 5.28
C ASP A 67 -1.71 -9.55 4.95
N VAL A 68 -2.32 -9.06 3.87
CA VAL A 68 -3.63 -9.52 3.38
C VAL A 68 -3.59 -11.01 3.05
N SER A 69 -2.54 -11.46 2.35
CA SER A 69 -2.40 -12.87 1.98
C SER A 69 -2.16 -13.80 3.18
N GLU A 70 -1.39 -13.36 4.19
CA GLU A 70 -1.20 -14.09 5.45
C GLU A 70 -2.50 -14.16 6.26
N GLN A 71 -3.31 -13.09 6.26
CA GLN A 71 -4.63 -13.07 6.90
C GLN A 71 -5.61 -14.04 6.24
N VAL A 72 -5.70 -14.02 4.90
CA VAL A 72 -6.57 -14.90 4.12
C VAL A 72 -6.20 -16.37 4.33
N LYS A 73 -4.90 -16.70 4.26
CA LYS A 73 -4.44 -18.10 4.42
C LYS A 73 -4.33 -18.55 5.88
N LYS A 74 -4.53 -17.65 6.85
CA LYS A 74 -4.39 -17.90 8.30
C LYS A 74 -3.03 -18.48 8.68
N THR A 75 -2.00 -18.24 7.88
CA THR A 75 -0.65 -18.76 8.10
C THR A 75 0.40 -17.82 7.51
N LYS A 76 1.61 -17.87 8.06
CA LYS A 76 2.74 -17.13 7.49
C LYS A 76 3.12 -17.73 6.14
N LEU A 77 3.38 -16.87 5.17
CA LEU A 77 3.76 -17.33 3.85
C LEU A 77 5.18 -17.89 3.87
N ASN A 78 5.36 -19.06 3.24
CA ASN A 78 6.67 -19.64 3.01
C ASN A 78 7.42 -18.89 1.89
N LYS A 79 8.71 -19.18 1.70
CA LYS A 79 9.54 -18.47 0.71
C LYS A 79 8.95 -18.51 -0.71
N GLU A 80 8.39 -19.64 -1.13
CA GLU A 80 7.82 -19.81 -2.47
C GLU A 80 6.53 -18.99 -2.64
N GLN A 81 5.64 -19.02 -1.65
CA GLN A 81 4.41 -18.22 -1.66
C GLN A 81 4.71 -16.72 -1.64
N LYS A 82 5.76 -16.32 -0.93
CA LYS A 82 6.26 -14.94 -0.96
C LYS A 82 6.75 -14.58 -2.35
N GLN A 83 7.53 -15.45 -3.00
CA GLN A 83 7.99 -15.22 -4.37
C GLN A 83 6.82 -15.15 -5.37
N GLN A 84 5.79 -15.97 -5.20
CA GLN A 84 4.58 -15.93 -6.03
C GLN A 84 3.87 -14.58 -5.92
N LEU A 85 3.74 -14.01 -4.72
CA LEU A 85 3.17 -12.67 -4.55
C LEU A 85 4.00 -11.58 -5.22
N ILE A 86 5.32 -11.69 -5.16
CA ILE A 86 6.21 -10.75 -5.89
C ILE A 86 5.97 -10.85 -7.37
N ASN A 87 5.90 -12.07 -7.91
CA ASN A 87 5.63 -12.28 -9.33
C ASN A 87 4.25 -11.74 -9.72
N GLN A 88 3.23 -11.88 -8.87
CA GLN A 88 1.92 -11.26 -9.09
C GLN A 88 1.99 -9.74 -9.12
N LEU A 89 2.70 -9.10 -8.18
CA LEU A 89 2.92 -7.64 -8.20
C LEU A 89 3.62 -7.17 -9.49
N VAL A 90 4.62 -7.91 -9.97
CA VAL A 90 5.28 -7.64 -11.26
C VAL A 90 4.26 -7.74 -12.40
N LEU A 91 3.48 -8.82 -12.44
CA LEU A 91 2.52 -9.05 -13.52
C LEU A 91 1.41 -7.99 -13.54
N ASN A 92 0.91 -7.58 -12.38
CA ASN A 92 -0.08 -6.51 -12.27
C ASN A 92 0.49 -5.18 -12.79
N GLY A 93 1.70 -4.78 -12.38
CA GLY A 93 2.31 -3.54 -12.90
C GLY A 93 2.60 -3.58 -14.41
N ILE A 94 2.90 -4.77 -14.97
CA ILE A 94 2.97 -4.94 -16.44
C ILE A 94 1.59 -4.78 -17.06
N ALA A 95 0.56 -5.39 -16.49
CA ALA A 95 -0.81 -5.32 -16.98
C ALA A 95 -1.31 -3.87 -16.95
N ASP A 96 -1.12 -3.15 -15.86
CA ASP A 96 -1.53 -1.75 -15.69
C ASP A 96 -0.83 -0.83 -16.68
N SER A 97 0.47 -1.03 -16.91
CA SER A 97 1.23 -0.34 -17.94
C SER A 97 0.68 -0.60 -19.35
N LEU A 98 0.30 -1.84 -19.68
CA LEU A 98 -0.27 -2.21 -20.97
C LEU A 98 -1.71 -1.68 -21.15
N VAL A 99 -2.53 -1.75 -20.12
CA VAL A 99 -3.93 -1.28 -20.09
C VAL A 99 -3.95 0.25 -20.24
N SER A 100 -3.07 0.94 -19.51
CA SER A 100 -2.86 2.39 -19.62
C SER A 100 -2.35 2.80 -21.00
N ALA A 101 -1.40 2.05 -21.58
CA ALA A 101 -0.90 2.31 -22.94
C ALA A 101 -2.00 2.14 -24.01
N LYS A 102 -3.05 1.36 -23.73
CA LYS A 102 -4.24 1.23 -24.58
C LYS A 102 -5.33 2.25 -24.28
N GLY A 103 -5.11 3.18 -23.35
CA GLY A 103 -6.08 4.19 -22.94
C GLY A 103 -7.26 3.63 -22.15
N ILE A 104 -7.15 2.39 -21.64
CA ILE A 104 -8.14 1.80 -20.76
C ILE A 104 -7.79 2.28 -19.35
N VAL A 105 -8.76 2.85 -18.65
CA VAL A 105 -8.61 3.29 -17.26
C VAL A 105 -9.66 2.55 -16.45
N VAL A 106 -9.22 1.70 -15.52
CA VAL A 106 -10.12 1.06 -14.56
C VAL A 106 -10.45 2.11 -13.50
N SER A 107 -11.71 2.51 -13.42
CA SER A 107 -12.18 3.48 -12.45
C SER A 107 -12.61 2.80 -11.15
N ASP A 108 -12.66 3.56 -10.04
CA ASP A 108 -13.19 3.07 -8.77
C ASP A 108 -14.62 2.51 -8.90
N LYS A 109 -15.42 3.05 -9.84
CA LYS A 109 -16.77 2.56 -10.13
C LYS A 109 -16.76 1.16 -10.76
N ASP A 110 -15.76 0.84 -11.56
CA ASP A 110 -15.61 -0.47 -12.17
C ASP A 110 -15.26 -1.51 -11.11
N VAL A 111 -14.38 -1.14 -10.17
CA VAL A 111 -14.02 -1.96 -9.00
C VAL A 111 -15.22 -2.17 -8.08
N ASP A 112 -16.01 -1.11 -7.83
CA ASP A 112 -17.25 -1.21 -7.06
C ASP A 112 -18.27 -2.14 -7.71
N SER A 113 -18.44 -2.03 -9.03
CA SER A 113 -19.36 -2.87 -9.81
C SER A 113 -18.91 -4.34 -9.80
N ALA A 114 -17.61 -4.59 -9.95
CA ALA A 114 -17.03 -5.93 -9.85
C ALA A 114 -17.24 -6.55 -8.46
N TYR A 115 -17.12 -5.74 -7.39
CA TYR A 115 -17.37 -6.19 -6.02
C TYR A 115 -18.82 -6.59 -5.80
N GLU A 116 -19.80 -5.80 -6.27
CA GLU A 116 -21.21 -6.14 -6.16
C GLU A 116 -21.58 -7.38 -7.00
N LEU A 117 -21.07 -7.50 -8.22
CA LEU A 117 -21.23 -8.70 -9.05
C LEU A 117 -20.70 -9.96 -8.37
N LEU A 118 -19.55 -9.86 -7.68
CA LEU A 118 -19.00 -10.98 -6.92
C LEU A 118 -19.90 -11.38 -5.74
N LYS A 119 -20.48 -10.42 -5.01
CA LYS A 119 -21.42 -10.71 -3.92
C LYS A 119 -22.66 -11.43 -4.44
N GLU A 120 -23.22 -10.99 -5.58
CA GLU A 120 -24.38 -11.62 -6.20
C GLU A 120 -24.06 -13.04 -6.69
N THR A 121 -22.96 -13.20 -7.43
CA THR A 121 -22.56 -14.49 -8.03
C THR A 121 -22.23 -15.53 -6.96
N THR A 122 -21.56 -15.12 -5.89
CA THR A 122 -21.17 -16.01 -4.79
C THR A 122 -22.26 -16.17 -3.73
N GLN A 123 -23.36 -15.42 -3.83
CA GLN A 123 -24.45 -15.34 -2.84
C GLN A 123 -23.95 -14.99 -1.42
N LYS A 124 -22.89 -14.19 -1.34
CA LYS A 124 -22.23 -13.83 -0.09
C LYS A 124 -22.30 -12.32 0.13
N PRO A 125 -23.31 -11.82 0.85
CA PRO A 125 -23.48 -10.39 1.08
C PRO A 125 -22.33 -9.79 1.91
N GLU A 126 -21.67 -10.59 2.75
CA GLU A 126 -20.50 -10.19 3.54
C GLU A 126 -19.17 -10.73 2.97
N LEU A 127 -19.01 -10.74 1.65
CA LEU A 127 -17.86 -11.37 0.99
C LEU A 127 -16.50 -10.93 1.57
N ALA A 128 -16.31 -9.64 1.85
CA ALA A 128 -15.05 -9.14 2.43
C ALA A 128 -14.80 -9.66 3.87
N HIS A 129 -15.88 -9.84 4.64
CA HIS A 129 -15.81 -10.27 6.03
C HIS A 129 -15.43 -11.75 6.17
N GLU A 130 -15.80 -12.60 5.20
CA GLU A 130 -15.33 -13.99 5.14
C GLU A 130 -13.80 -14.09 5.13
N TYR A 131 -13.15 -13.12 4.48
CA TYR A 131 -11.69 -13.02 4.40
C TYR A 131 -11.08 -12.19 5.54
N LYS A 132 -11.90 -11.72 6.49
CA LYS A 132 -11.51 -10.80 7.57
C LYS A 132 -10.87 -9.50 7.07
N LEU A 133 -11.26 -9.06 5.87
CA LEU A 133 -10.79 -7.83 5.26
C LEU A 133 -11.85 -6.75 5.41
N SER A 134 -11.42 -5.48 5.47
CA SER A 134 -12.35 -4.38 5.21
C SER A 134 -12.78 -4.40 3.74
N VAL A 135 -13.93 -3.81 3.44
CA VAL A 135 -14.40 -3.69 2.05
C VAL A 135 -13.36 -3.00 1.16
N GLY A 136 -12.70 -1.95 1.68
CA GLY A 136 -11.62 -1.27 0.97
C GLY A 136 -10.44 -2.19 0.69
N GLN A 137 -9.95 -2.92 1.70
CA GLN A 137 -8.85 -3.88 1.51
C GLN A 137 -9.17 -5.00 0.53
N PHE A 138 -10.42 -5.45 0.49
CA PHE A 138 -10.86 -6.45 -0.46
C PHE A 138 -10.92 -5.89 -1.88
N LYS A 139 -11.41 -4.66 -2.06
CA LYS A 139 -11.44 -3.97 -3.36
C LYS A 139 -10.03 -3.68 -3.87
N ASP A 140 -9.14 -3.21 -3.01
CA ASP A 140 -7.71 -3.02 -3.32
C ASP A 140 -7.01 -4.34 -3.69
N TRP A 141 -7.54 -5.48 -3.26
CA TRP A 141 -7.03 -6.81 -3.61
C TRP A 141 -7.56 -7.31 -4.97
N LEU A 142 -8.70 -6.80 -5.45
CA LEU A 142 -9.25 -7.13 -6.78
C LEU A 142 -8.46 -6.48 -7.92
N VAL A 143 -7.70 -5.43 -7.62
CA VAL A 143 -6.82 -4.70 -8.55
C VAL A 143 -5.36 -5.13 -8.32
#